data_AF-A0A318XR35-F1
#
_entry.id   AF-A0A318XR35-F1
#
_cell.length_a   1.000
_cell.length_b   1.000
_cell.length_c   1.000
_cell.angle_alpha   90.00
_cell.angle_beta   90.00
_cell.angle_gamma   90.00
#
_symmetry.space_group_name_H-M   'P 1'
#
loop_
_entity.id
_entity.type
_entity.pdbx_description
1 polymer ?
#
loop_
_entity_poly.entity_id
_entity_poly.type
_entity_poly.pdbx_seq_one_letter_code
_entity_poly.pdbx_strand_id
1 'polypeptide(L)'
;MSMPNIPNLTPIIDIDREDAFNMLLASIAMEEMGLAHIINAEGEKLQYLFKSEAHKPFSIADIKDVNYGVEKVIRETMKLQMLLQEKLDTVITHIPNVCSTPYSPCPPPKPKCIPECILTGYGEGYISDEANAFKCGTATIESSLCNLYENCTTFSIKYTLFKETEGSIRSAILLSLPQSIEVHCNGNAKSCQPVQDANTIVVQGQGVMAIKNSEQRLTQCAVSFTLTVWDYGCNKKFQMIICSLNSEFNNDSGIVTLTAGNLEIENCAKTNRSPENLSAY
;
A
#
# COMPACT_ATOMS: atom_id res chain seq x y z
N MET A 1 21.51 -30.31 -39.82
CA MET A 1 21.16 -29.89 -38.44
C MET A 1 19.97 -28.94 -38.55
N SER A 2 18.77 -29.38 -38.16
CA SER A 2 17.57 -28.54 -38.15
C SER A 2 17.55 -27.69 -36.88
N MET A 3 17.34 -26.39 -37.02
CA MET A 3 17.19 -25.47 -35.89
C MET A 3 15.95 -25.87 -35.05
N PRO A 4 15.98 -25.76 -33.71
CA PRO A 4 14.79 -25.99 -32.89
C PRO A 4 13.72 -24.96 -33.24
N ASN A 5 12.50 -25.41 -33.47
CA ASN A 5 11.35 -24.54 -33.71
C ASN A 5 10.91 -23.97 -32.35
N ILE A 6 11.18 -22.69 -32.09
CA ILE A 6 10.70 -22.01 -30.89
C ILE A 6 9.20 -21.80 -31.08
N PRO A 7 8.34 -22.35 -30.20
CA PRO A 7 6.90 -22.12 -30.30
C PRO A 7 6.61 -20.62 -30.21
N ASN A 8 5.74 -20.13 -31.08
CA ASN A 8 5.33 -18.74 -31.12
C ASN A 8 4.48 -18.45 -29.86
N LEU A 9 5.13 -17.99 -28.80
CA LEU A 9 4.48 -17.45 -27.63
C LEU A 9 3.90 -16.09 -28.04
N THR A 10 2.64 -16.04 -28.45
CA THR A 10 1.86 -14.80 -28.39
C THR A 10 1.39 -14.64 -26.95
N PRO A 11 2.07 -13.87 -26.08
CA PRO A 11 1.52 -13.58 -24.78
C PRO A 11 0.21 -12.85 -25.01
N ILE A 12 -0.90 -13.45 -24.58
CA ILE A 12 -2.19 -12.79 -24.51
C ILE A 12 -2.07 -11.84 -23.31
N ILE A 13 -1.54 -10.64 -23.56
CA ILE A 13 -1.48 -9.57 -22.58
C ILE A 13 -2.84 -8.87 -22.67
N ASP A 14 -3.80 -9.36 -21.89
CA ASP A 14 -5.11 -8.71 -21.73
C ASP A 14 -4.99 -7.66 -20.62
N ILE A 15 -4.32 -6.55 -20.95
CA ILE A 15 -4.23 -5.37 -20.08
C ILE A 15 -5.04 -4.29 -20.78
N ASP A 16 -6.12 -3.87 -20.13
CA ASP A 16 -6.90 -2.76 -20.65
C ASP A 16 -6.14 -1.43 -20.45
N ARG A 17 -6.63 -0.38 -21.13
CA ARG A 17 -5.96 0.92 -21.09
C ARG A 17 -6.01 1.54 -19.68
N GLU A 18 -7.05 1.27 -18.90
CA GLU A 18 -7.23 1.82 -17.55
C GLU A 18 -6.28 1.13 -16.56
N ASP A 19 -6.15 -0.20 -16.66
CA ASP A 19 -5.17 -1.02 -15.96
C ASP A 19 -3.74 -0.56 -16.26
N ALA A 20 -3.43 -0.26 -17.52
CA ALA A 20 -2.12 0.28 -17.88
C ALA A 20 -1.84 1.63 -17.20
N PHE A 21 -2.83 2.53 -17.11
CA PHE A 21 -2.66 3.79 -16.38
C PHE A 21 -2.52 3.59 -14.89
N ASN A 22 -3.34 2.72 -14.29
CA ASN A 22 -3.24 2.38 -12.87
C ASN A 22 -1.86 1.80 -12.53
N MET A 23 -1.33 0.93 -13.40
CA MET A 23 0.03 0.37 -13.26
C MET A 23 1.12 1.42 -13.41
N LEU A 24 0.97 2.39 -14.32
CA LEU A 24 1.93 3.49 -14.48
C LEU A 24 1.91 4.44 -13.27
N LEU A 25 0.72 4.82 -12.79
CA LEU A 25 0.56 5.65 -11.59
C LEU A 25 1.12 4.94 -10.35
N ALA A 26 0.85 3.64 -10.19
CA ALA A 26 1.43 2.84 -9.13
C ALA A 26 2.96 2.78 -9.22
N SER A 27 3.53 2.67 -10.44
CA SER A 27 4.98 2.68 -10.62
C SER A 27 5.64 3.98 -10.18
N ILE A 28 4.99 5.13 -10.45
CA ILE A 28 5.45 6.45 -10.00
C ILE A 28 5.36 6.53 -8.47
N ALA A 29 4.23 6.14 -7.87
CA ALA A 29 4.05 6.13 -6.42
C ALA A 29 5.09 5.26 -5.68
N MET A 30 5.53 4.16 -6.30
CA MET A 30 6.59 3.31 -5.75
C MET A 30 7.99 3.92 -5.88
N GLU A 31 8.31 4.58 -7.00
CA GLU A 31 9.55 5.34 -7.12
C GLU A 31 9.61 6.46 -6.06
N GLU A 32 8.49 7.17 -5.82
CA GLU A 32 8.35 8.16 -4.74
C GLU A 32 8.63 7.56 -3.34
N MET A 33 8.06 6.38 -3.05
CA MET A 33 8.30 5.68 -1.79
C MET A 33 9.78 5.29 -1.63
N GLY A 34 10.43 4.84 -2.72
CA GLY A 34 11.86 4.55 -2.74
C GLY A 34 12.72 5.78 -2.43
N LEU A 35 12.37 6.95 -2.99
CA LEU A 35 13.04 8.22 -2.71
C LEU A 35 12.86 8.65 -1.24
N ALA A 36 11.68 8.44 -0.66
CA ALA A 36 11.44 8.71 0.76
C ALA A 36 12.35 7.86 1.68
N HIS A 37 12.55 6.58 1.36
CA HIS A 37 13.47 5.72 2.10
C HIS A 37 14.93 6.19 1.99
N ILE A 38 15.36 6.67 0.82
CA ILE A 38 16.72 7.23 0.65
C ILE A 38 16.89 8.47 1.55
N ILE A 39 15.92 9.39 1.54
CA ILE A 39 15.97 10.59 2.36
C ILE A 39 15.99 10.23 3.86
N ASN A 40 15.17 9.27 4.28
CA ASN A 40 15.17 8.79 5.66
C ASN A 40 16.51 8.16 6.06
N ALA A 41 17.10 7.33 5.20
CA ALA A 41 18.41 6.71 5.45
C ALA A 41 19.54 7.76 5.58
N GLU A 42 19.51 8.84 4.79
CA GLU A 42 20.44 9.97 4.98
C GLU A 42 20.19 10.69 6.31
N GLY A 43 18.93 10.83 6.74
CA GLY A 43 18.56 11.33 8.06
C GLY A 43 19.09 10.46 9.21
N GLU A 44 18.93 9.14 9.12
CA GLU A 44 19.45 8.17 10.09
C GLU A 44 20.98 8.19 10.15
N LYS A 45 21.66 8.34 9.00
CA LYS A 45 23.12 8.51 8.93
C LYS A 45 23.58 9.75 9.70
N LEU A 46 22.90 10.88 9.55
CA LEU A 46 23.17 12.08 10.32
C LEU A 46 22.92 11.87 11.81
N GLN A 47 21.78 11.28 12.17
CA GLN A 47 21.44 11.00 13.57
C GLN A 47 22.47 10.06 14.23
N TYR A 48 22.94 9.04 13.52
CA TYR A 48 23.98 8.13 14.01
C TYR A 48 25.27 8.88 14.36
N LEU A 49 25.69 9.80 13.50
CA LEU A 49 26.88 10.63 13.74
C LEU A 49 26.73 11.54 14.97
N PHE A 50 25.55 12.13 15.18
CA PHE A 50 25.30 13.03 16.30
C PHE A 50 24.97 12.31 17.63
N LYS A 51 24.43 11.09 17.57
CA LYS A 51 24.00 10.31 18.74
C LYS A 51 25.08 9.38 19.28
N SER A 52 26.11 9.08 18.50
CA SER A 52 27.22 8.24 18.94
C SER A 52 28.09 8.97 19.98
N GLU A 53 27.87 8.68 21.26
CA GLU A 53 28.80 9.02 22.35
C GLU A 53 30.14 8.23 22.26
N ALA A 54 30.32 7.39 21.24
CA ALA A 54 31.49 6.54 21.05
C ALA A 54 32.66 7.29 20.38
N HIS A 55 33.36 8.08 21.19
CA HIS A 55 34.83 8.05 21.34
C HIS A 55 35.73 8.46 20.16
N LYS A 56 35.24 9.16 19.15
CA LYS A 56 36.13 9.88 18.22
C LYS A 56 35.68 11.33 18.04
N PRO A 57 36.52 12.33 18.36
CA PRO A 57 36.21 13.71 17.99
C PRO A 57 36.20 13.78 16.46
N PHE A 58 35.02 14.02 15.89
CA PHE A 58 34.90 14.34 14.47
C PHE A 58 35.58 15.68 14.21
N SER A 59 36.44 15.72 13.19
CA SER A 59 36.99 17.00 12.76
C SER A 59 35.92 17.80 12.01
N ILE A 60 36.10 19.11 11.95
CA ILE A 60 35.24 19.98 11.14
C ILE A 60 35.26 19.57 9.65
N ALA A 61 36.36 18.96 9.19
CA ALA A 61 36.46 18.44 7.82
C ALA A 61 35.53 17.23 7.62
N ASP A 62 35.48 16.29 8.56
CA ASP A 62 34.61 15.11 8.48
C ASP A 62 33.12 15.51 8.42
N ILE A 63 32.73 16.51 9.20
CA ILE A 63 31.36 17.04 9.22
C ILE A 63 31.01 17.71 7.89
N LYS A 64 31.95 18.47 7.31
CA LYS A 64 31.76 19.10 6.00
C LYS A 64 31.64 18.07 4.89
N ASP A 65 32.44 17.01 4.93
CA ASP A 65 32.42 15.95 3.92
C ASP A 65 31.10 15.17 3.96
N VAL A 66 30.59 14.86 5.15
CA VAL A 66 29.26 14.24 5.32
C VAL A 66 28.16 15.17 4.80
N ASN A 67 28.19 16.45 5.19
CA ASN A 67 27.18 17.41 4.74
C ASN A 67 27.17 17.58 3.22
N TYR A 68 28.35 17.62 2.59
CA TYR A 68 28.47 17.64 1.14
C TYR A 68 27.92 16.36 0.49
N GLY A 69 28.17 15.20 1.10
CA GLY A 69 27.59 13.93 0.68
C GLY A 69 26.07 13.93 0.72
N VAL A 70 25.47 14.39 1.82
CA VAL A 70 24.02 14.50 1.98
C VAL A 70 23.42 15.51 0.99
N GLU A 71 24.02 16.70 0.84
CA GLU A 71 23.59 17.70 -0.13
C GLU A 71 23.59 17.12 -1.54
N LYS A 72 24.63 16.37 -1.90
CA LYS A 72 24.72 15.69 -3.19
C LYS A 72 23.59 14.68 -3.38
N VAL A 73 23.32 13.83 -2.39
CA VAL A 73 22.22 12.86 -2.48
C VAL A 73 20.87 13.57 -2.65
N ILE A 74 20.59 14.60 -1.84
CA ILE A 74 19.36 15.40 -1.94
C ILE A 74 19.23 16.05 -3.33
N ARG A 75 20.32 16.58 -3.87
CA ARG A 75 20.34 17.20 -5.20
C ARG A 75 20.03 16.18 -6.30
N GLU A 76 20.58 14.97 -6.21
CA GLU A 76 20.29 13.92 -7.19
C GLU A 76 18.87 13.35 -7.04
N THR A 77 18.35 13.21 -5.82
CA THR A 77 16.95 12.79 -5.61
C THR A 77 15.96 13.85 -6.11
N MET A 78 16.24 15.14 -5.96
CA MET A 78 15.42 16.21 -6.56
C MET A 78 15.35 16.13 -8.08
N LYS A 79 16.44 15.75 -8.77
CA LYS A 79 16.40 15.57 -10.23
C LYS A 79 15.53 14.39 -10.61
N LEU A 80 15.60 13.28 -9.85
CA LEU A 80 14.71 12.14 -10.04
C LEU A 80 13.25 12.55 -9.82
N GLN A 81 12.96 13.37 -8.80
CA GLN A 81 11.63 13.91 -8.55
C GLN A 81 11.08 14.69 -9.76
N MET A 82 11.92 15.51 -10.40
CA MET A 82 11.52 16.25 -11.61
C MET A 82 11.18 15.30 -12.77
N LEU A 83 11.93 14.20 -12.94
CA LEU A 83 11.63 13.19 -13.95
C LEU A 83 10.35 12.41 -13.63
N LEU A 84 10.11 12.10 -12.36
CA LEU A 84 8.88 11.46 -11.91
C LEU A 84 7.67 12.37 -12.16
N GLN A 85 7.79 13.67 -11.91
CA GLN A 85 6.76 14.65 -12.22
C GLN A 85 6.45 14.67 -13.74
N GLU A 86 7.47 14.63 -14.59
CA GLU A 86 7.28 14.58 -16.05
C GLU A 86 6.59 13.29 -16.50
N LYS A 87 6.95 12.13 -15.90
CA LYS A 87 6.25 10.87 -16.13
C LYS A 87 4.77 10.99 -15.71
N LEU A 88 4.50 11.56 -14.54
CA LEU A 88 3.14 11.75 -14.04
C LEU A 88 2.32 12.65 -14.96
N ASP A 89 2.85 13.79 -15.35
CA ASP A 89 2.19 14.73 -16.27
C ASP A 89 1.87 14.03 -17.60
N THR A 90 2.81 13.26 -18.14
CA THR A 90 2.61 12.46 -19.34
C THR A 90 1.46 11.47 -19.17
N VAL A 91 1.47 10.69 -18.08
CA VAL A 91 0.40 9.72 -17.80
C VAL A 91 -0.95 10.41 -17.68
N ILE A 92 -1.03 11.51 -16.94
CA ILE A 92 -2.27 12.30 -16.74
C ILE A 92 -2.83 12.79 -18.08
N THR A 93 -1.99 13.27 -19.01
CA THR A 93 -2.46 13.74 -20.33
C THR A 93 -3.09 12.64 -21.18
N HIS A 94 -2.75 11.38 -20.92
CA HIS A 94 -3.25 10.24 -21.65
C HIS A 94 -4.47 9.58 -20.99
N ILE A 95 -4.79 9.91 -19.74
CA ILE A 95 -6.04 9.49 -19.10
C ILE A 95 -7.20 10.17 -19.85
N PRO A 96 -8.14 9.40 -20.43
CA PRO A 96 -9.25 9.99 -21.17
C PRO A 96 -10.06 10.90 -20.25
N ASN A 97 -10.20 12.17 -20.63
CA ASN A 97 -11.16 13.08 -20.01
C ASN A 97 -12.56 12.50 -20.26
N VAL A 98 -13.14 11.85 -19.26
CA VAL A 98 -14.54 11.43 -19.30
C VAL A 98 -15.37 12.71 -19.21
N CYS A 99 -15.69 13.32 -20.35
CA CYS A 99 -16.91 14.09 -20.54
C CYS A 99 -17.26 14.35 -22.01
N SER A 100 -18.54 14.12 -22.31
CA SER A 100 -19.37 14.56 -23.45
C SER A 100 -19.28 13.83 -24.79
N THR A 101 -20.02 12.72 -24.89
CA THR A 101 -20.81 12.42 -26.10
C THR A 101 -22.24 12.96 -25.92
N PRO A 102 -22.99 13.28 -27.00
CA PRO A 102 -24.31 13.91 -26.93
C PRO A 102 -25.46 12.94 -26.59
N TYR A 103 -25.18 11.89 -25.82
CA TYR A 103 -26.23 11.03 -25.29
C TYR A 103 -26.65 11.51 -23.91
N SER A 104 -27.97 11.50 -23.71
CA SER A 104 -28.70 11.82 -22.48
C SER A 104 -27.85 11.70 -21.22
N PRO A 105 -27.85 12.70 -20.32
CA PRO A 105 -27.06 12.63 -19.09
C PRO A 105 -27.39 11.31 -18.41
N CYS A 106 -26.40 10.43 -18.32
CA CYS A 106 -26.46 9.33 -17.37
C CYS A 106 -26.85 10.00 -16.05
N PRO A 107 -27.92 9.54 -15.37
CA PRO A 107 -28.15 10.01 -14.01
C PRO A 107 -26.82 9.82 -13.28
N PRO A 108 -26.33 10.85 -12.56
CA PRO A 108 -25.08 10.72 -11.81
C PRO A 108 -25.14 9.38 -11.09
N PRO A 109 -24.10 8.52 -11.17
CA PRO A 109 -24.08 7.30 -10.39
C PRO A 109 -24.42 7.73 -8.97
N LYS A 110 -25.57 7.25 -8.47
CA LYS A 110 -26.00 7.56 -7.10
C LYS A 110 -24.78 7.25 -6.23
N PRO A 111 -24.29 8.21 -5.42
CA PRO A 111 -23.21 7.92 -4.49
C PRO A 111 -23.62 6.66 -3.73
N LYS A 112 -22.88 5.55 -3.88
CA LYS A 112 -22.99 4.44 -2.94
C LYS A 112 -22.50 5.05 -1.63
N CYS A 113 -23.46 5.34 -0.76
CA CYS A 113 -23.32 6.09 0.48
C CYS A 113 -22.22 5.51 1.37
N ILE A 114 -21.74 6.38 2.27
CA ILE A 114 -20.91 6.13 3.46
C ILE A 114 -20.98 4.64 3.87
N PRO A 115 -19.85 3.91 3.86
CA PRO A 115 -19.84 2.52 4.31
C PRO A 115 -20.29 2.47 5.78
N GLU A 116 -21.01 1.41 6.16
CA GLU A 116 -21.57 1.28 7.52
C GLU A 116 -20.49 1.36 8.61
N CYS A 117 -19.27 0.92 8.27
CA CYS A 117 -18.06 1.08 9.04
C CYS A 117 -16.85 1.37 8.15
N ILE A 118 -15.80 1.93 8.74
CA ILE A 118 -14.51 2.21 8.09
C ILE A 118 -13.39 1.51 8.88
N LEU A 119 -12.32 1.16 8.18
CA LEU A 119 -11.07 0.73 8.79
C LEU A 119 -10.13 1.95 8.86
N THR A 120 -9.53 2.22 10.01
CA THR A 120 -8.58 3.33 10.18
C THR A 120 -7.32 2.84 10.89
N GLY A 121 -6.21 3.53 10.64
CA GLY A 121 -4.96 3.33 11.37
C GLY A 121 -4.04 2.28 10.76
N TYR A 122 -3.10 1.83 11.59
CA TYR A 122 -1.99 0.94 11.22
C TYR A 122 -2.06 -0.38 11.99
N GLY A 123 -1.78 -1.50 11.34
CA GLY A 123 -1.64 -2.80 11.96
C GLY A 123 -0.43 -3.55 11.45
N GLU A 124 0.35 -4.15 12.34
CA GLU A 124 1.51 -4.98 12.02
C GLU A 124 1.40 -6.35 12.68
N GLY A 125 1.80 -7.40 11.97
CA GLY A 125 1.98 -8.74 12.53
C GLY A 125 2.89 -9.62 11.70
N TYR A 126 3.10 -10.86 12.15
CA TYR A 126 4.02 -11.81 11.53
C TYR A 126 3.27 -12.92 10.79
N ILE A 127 3.79 -13.30 9.62
CA ILE A 127 3.25 -14.41 8.84
C ILE A 127 3.75 -15.73 9.42
N SER A 128 2.81 -16.54 9.90
CA SER A 128 3.08 -17.85 10.51
C SER A 128 2.84 -19.03 9.55
N ASP A 129 2.22 -18.80 8.39
CA ASP A 129 1.92 -19.86 7.43
C ASP A 129 3.19 -20.40 6.76
N GLU A 130 3.39 -21.72 6.87
CA GLU A 130 4.51 -22.47 6.33
C GLU A 130 4.53 -22.48 4.79
N ALA A 131 3.37 -22.40 4.15
CA ALA A 131 3.26 -22.40 2.69
C ALA A 131 3.51 -21.00 2.07
N ASN A 132 3.55 -19.95 2.88
CA ASN A 132 3.67 -18.58 2.39
C ASN A 132 5.14 -18.19 2.12
N ALA A 133 5.41 -17.60 0.96
CA ALA A 133 6.74 -17.11 0.59
C ALA A 133 7.34 -16.11 1.61
N PHE A 134 6.49 -15.38 2.30
CA PHE A 134 6.82 -14.40 3.34
C PHE A 134 6.76 -14.97 4.76
N LYS A 135 6.80 -16.30 4.95
CA LYS A 135 6.91 -16.93 6.28
C LYS A 135 8.01 -16.28 7.13
N CYS A 136 7.72 -16.02 8.40
CA CYS A 136 8.54 -15.31 9.38
C CYS A 136 8.85 -13.85 9.00
N GLY A 137 8.22 -13.34 7.93
CA GLY A 137 8.24 -11.94 7.56
C GLY A 137 7.14 -11.15 8.26
N THR A 138 7.22 -9.84 8.07
CA THR A 138 6.28 -8.86 8.60
C THR A 138 5.22 -8.54 7.55
N ALA A 139 3.97 -8.46 7.99
CA ALA A 139 2.84 -7.99 7.21
C ALA A 139 2.26 -6.74 7.88
N THR A 140 2.10 -5.67 7.11
CA THR A 140 1.56 -4.40 7.61
C THR A 140 0.32 -3.98 6.82
N ILE A 141 -0.67 -3.40 7.50
CA ILE A 141 -1.83 -2.76 6.91
C ILE A 141 -1.82 -1.30 7.36
N GLU A 142 -2.02 -0.39 6.42
CA GLU A 142 -2.23 1.02 6.65
C GLU A 142 -3.53 1.41 5.96
N SER A 143 -4.48 1.95 6.73
CA SER A 143 -5.76 2.42 6.23
C SER A 143 -5.89 3.91 6.48
N SER A 144 -5.99 4.68 5.40
CA SER A 144 -6.09 6.14 5.43
C SER A 144 -7.40 6.62 4.82
N LEU A 145 -8.03 7.59 5.47
CA LEU A 145 -9.28 8.19 4.98
C LEU A 145 -9.00 9.16 3.83
N CYS A 146 -9.77 9.02 2.75
CA CYS A 146 -9.84 9.97 1.65
C CYS A 146 -11.20 10.69 1.70
N ASN A 147 -11.21 11.96 2.09
CA ASN A 147 -12.41 12.79 2.05
C ASN A 147 -12.66 13.26 0.61
N LEU A 148 -13.58 12.60 -0.10
CA LEU A 148 -14.01 13.00 -1.44
C LEU A 148 -15.34 13.75 -1.37
N TYR A 149 -15.28 15.08 -1.23
CA TYR A 149 -16.43 16.00 -1.25
C TYR A 149 -17.56 15.68 -0.24
N GLU A 150 -18.44 16.66 -0.02
CA GLU A 150 -19.49 16.62 1.02
C GLU A 150 -20.32 15.32 0.96
N ASN A 151 -20.10 14.44 1.94
CA ASN A 151 -20.81 13.20 2.26
C ASN A 151 -20.33 11.88 1.64
N CYS A 152 -19.13 11.79 1.05
CA CYS A 152 -18.56 10.51 0.62
C CYS A 152 -17.13 10.28 1.15
N THR A 153 -17.00 9.55 2.25
CA THR A 153 -15.72 9.07 2.77
C THR A 153 -15.38 7.71 2.17
N THR A 154 -14.35 7.66 1.33
CA THR A 154 -13.69 6.41 0.93
C THR A 154 -12.38 6.30 1.69
N PHE A 155 -11.81 5.11 1.86
CA PHE A 155 -10.46 4.97 2.41
C PHE A 155 -9.58 4.22 1.42
N SER A 156 -8.27 4.31 1.60
CA SER A 156 -7.31 3.52 0.85
C SER A 156 -6.63 2.53 1.78
N ILE A 157 -6.37 1.33 1.28
CA ILE A 157 -5.61 0.30 1.94
C ILE A 157 -4.24 0.23 1.26
N LYS A 158 -3.20 0.33 2.08
CA LYS A 158 -1.84 -0.05 1.73
C LYS A 158 -1.47 -1.27 2.55
N TYR A 159 -1.10 -2.35 1.86
CA TYR A 159 -0.64 -3.58 2.48
C TYR A 159 0.79 -3.85 2.08
N THR A 160 1.67 -4.12 3.05
CA THR A 160 3.07 -4.43 2.76
C THR A 160 3.49 -5.76 3.34
N LEU A 161 4.36 -6.44 2.62
CA LEU A 161 5.01 -7.67 3.02
C LEU A 161 6.51 -7.45 2.98
N PHE A 162 7.20 -7.85 4.04
CA PHE A 162 8.64 -7.73 4.12
C PHE A 162 9.24 -8.99 4.74
N LYS A 163 10.27 -9.53 4.11
CA LYS A 163 11.04 -10.65 4.62
C LYS A 163 12.52 -10.47 4.29
N GLU A 164 13.34 -10.58 5.32
CA GLU A 164 14.79 -10.62 5.21
C GLU A 164 15.29 -12.04 5.51
N THR A 165 16.19 -12.52 4.67
CA THR A 165 16.92 -13.80 4.82
C THR A 165 18.40 -13.53 4.55
N GLU A 166 19.30 -14.41 4.99
CA GLU A 166 20.75 -14.25 4.81
C GLU A 166 21.10 -13.95 3.34
N GLY A 167 21.33 -12.66 3.03
CA GLY A 167 21.69 -12.17 1.70
C GLY A 167 20.55 -11.89 0.72
N SER A 168 19.27 -12.05 1.09
CA SER A 168 18.14 -11.70 0.20
C SER A 168 16.97 -11.04 0.92
N ILE A 169 16.50 -9.94 0.36
CA ILE A 169 15.30 -9.21 0.81
C ILE A 169 14.20 -9.47 -0.20
N ARG A 170 13.06 -9.96 0.28
CA ARG A 170 11.82 -10.06 -0.49
C ARG A 170 10.81 -9.11 0.10
N SER A 171 10.24 -8.25 -0.74
CA SER A 171 9.18 -7.33 -0.31
C SER A 171 8.04 -7.29 -1.31
N ALA A 172 6.85 -6.96 -0.84
CA ALA A 172 5.73 -6.63 -1.70
C ALA A 172 4.93 -5.47 -1.11
N ILE A 173 4.29 -4.70 -2.00
CA ILE A 173 3.35 -3.65 -1.64
C ILE A 173 2.11 -3.78 -2.52
N LEU A 174 0.95 -3.70 -1.89
CA LEU A 174 -0.35 -3.59 -2.53
C LEU A 174 -0.92 -2.22 -2.19
N LEU A 175 -1.34 -1.48 -3.22
CA LEU A 175 -2.10 -0.24 -3.09
C LEU A 175 -3.50 -0.46 -3.67
N SER A 176 -4.53 -0.28 -2.85
CA SER A 176 -5.93 -0.42 -3.29
C SER A 176 -6.35 0.74 -4.20
N LEU A 177 -7.21 0.47 -5.18
CA LEU A 177 -7.92 1.48 -5.96
C LEU A 177 -9.19 1.89 -5.19
N PRO A 178 -9.28 3.13 -4.64
CA PRO A 178 -10.37 3.52 -3.73
C PRO A 178 -11.77 3.35 -4.31
N GLN A 179 -11.93 3.54 -5.63
CA GLN A 179 -13.21 3.42 -6.33
C GLN A 179 -13.72 1.98 -6.44
N SER A 180 -12.83 0.99 -6.29
CA SER A 180 -13.15 -0.43 -6.38
C SER A 180 -13.49 -1.07 -5.03
N ILE A 181 -13.37 -0.30 -3.93
CA ILE A 181 -13.49 -0.84 -2.59
C ILE A 181 -14.95 -1.04 -2.22
N GLU A 182 -15.29 -2.27 -1.84
CA GLU A 182 -16.56 -2.66 -1.23
C GLU A 182 -16.32 -3.11 0.21
N VAL A 183 -17.16 -2.64 1.13
CA VAL A 183 -16.99 -2.84 2.57
C VAL A 183 -18.23 -3.54 3.12
N HIS A 184 -17.99 -4.63 3.84
CA HIS A 184 -19.01 -5.40 4.53
C HIS A 184 -18.68 -5.47 6.01
N CYS A 185 -19.57 -4.92 6.83
CA CYS A 185 -19.42 -4.88 8.28
C CYS A 185 -20.36 -5.92 8.90
N ASN A 186 -19.87 -6.65 9.90
CA ASN A 186 -20.69 -7.52 10.71
C ASN A 186 -20.28 -7.35 12.18
N GLY A 187 -21.07 -6.57 12.94
CA GLY A 187 -20.74 -6.30 14.33
C GLY A 187 -21.80 -5.55 15.14
N ASN A 188 -22.38 -6.26 16.10
CA ASN A 188 -23.08 -5.65 17.24
C ASN A 188 -22.03 -5.13 18.23
N ALA A 189 -21.68 -3.84 18.17
CA ALA A 189 -20.65 -3.25 19.00
C ALA A 189 -20.91 -3.43 20.52
N LYS A 190 -20.14 -4.29 21.20
CA LYS A 190 -19.96 -4.33 22.66
C LYS A 190 -18.50 -4.63 23.03
N SER A 191 -17.98 -3.98 24.07
CA SER A 191 -16.61 -4.22 24.54
C SER A 191 -16.49 -5.55 25.28
N CYS A 192 -15.44 -6.32 25.00
CA CYS A 192 -15.08 -7.58 25.66
C CYS A 192 -16.24 -8.59 25.71
N GLN A 193 -16.55 -9.19 24.56
CA GLN A 193 -17.39 -10.38 24.50
C GLN A 193 -16.53 -11.66 24.54
N PRO A 194 -17.08 -12.81 24.99
CA PRO A 194 -16.43 -14.09 24.80
C PRO A 194 -16.08 -14.29 23.31
N VAL A 195 -15.03 -15.06 23.06
CA VAL A 195 -14.32 -15.35 21.78
C VAL A 195 -15.21 -15.66 20.55
N GLN A 196 -16.53 -15.76 20.70
CA GLN A 196 -17.49 -16.21 19.71
C GLN A 196 -18.08 -15.09 18.82
N ASP A 197 -18.02 -13.81 19.22
CA ASP A 197 -18.59 -12.69 18.43
C ASP A 197 -17.57 -11.55 18.23
N ALA A 198 -16.66 -11.67 17.24
CA ALA A 198 -15.73 -10.60 16.88
C ALA A 198 -16.43 -9.52 16.04
N ASN A 199 -16.09 -8.24 16.27
CA ASN A 199 -16.44 -7.21 15.30
C ASN A 199 -15.62 -7.46 14.04
N THR A 200 -16.29 -7.66 12.91
CA THR A 200 -15.65 -8.08 11.67
C THR A 200 -15.89 -7.06 10.58
N ILE A 201 -14.83 -6.65 9.91
CA ILE A 201 -14.91 -5.91 8.65
C ILE A 201 -14.25 -6.73 7.55
N VAL A 202 -14.96 -6.85 6.42
CA VAL A 202 -14.45 -7.45 5.19
C VAL A 202 -14.37 -6.34 4.15
N VAL A 203 -13.17 -6.11 3.63
CA VAL A 203 -12.90 -5.14 2.58
C VAL A 203 -12.45 -5.87 1.33
N GLN A 204 -13.20 -5.73 0.26
CA GLN A 204 -12.91 -6.32 -1.04
C GLN A 204 -12.64 -5.21 -2.04
N GLY A 205 -11.77 -5.48 -3.01
CA GLY A 205 -11.52 -4.51 -4.07
C GLY A 205 -10.41 -4.94 -5.01
N GLN A 206 -10.02 -4.01 -5.84
CA GLN A 206 -8.91 -4.14 -6.77
C GLN A 206 -7.76 -3.23 -6.34
N GLY A 207 -6.55 -3.60 -6.71
CA GLY A 207 -5.35 -2.84 -6.39
C GLY A 207 -4.20 -3.17 -7.33
N VAL A 208 -3.13 -2.40 -7.22
CA VAL A 208 -1.87 -2.73 -7.88
C VAL A 208 -0.92 -3.30 -6.84
N MET A 209 -0.43 -4.50 -7.11
CA MET A 209 0.59 -5.14 -6.30
C MET A 209 1.93 -5.12 -7.03
N ALA A 210 2.99 -4.78 -6.32
CA ALA A 210 4.34 -4.95 -6.79
C ALA A 210 5.13 -5.85 -5.84
N ILE A 211 5.95 -6.72 -6.42
CA ILE A 211 6.78 -7.67 -5.71
C ILE A 211 8.23 -7.42 -6.13
N LYS A 212 9.09 -7.27 -5.14
CA LYS A 212 10.54 -7.33 -5.31
C LYS A 212 11.00 -8.72 -4.89
N ASN A 213 11.40 -9.53 -5.87
CA ASN A 213 11.83 -10.89 -5.62
C ASN A 213 13.25 -10.94 -5.01
N SER A 214 13.72 -12.13 -4.63
CA SER A 214 15.05 -12.34 -4.06
C SER A 214 16.20 -11.94 -5.00
N GLU A 215 15.96 -11.93 -6.31
CA GLU A 215 16.90 -11.47 -7.35
C GLU A 215 16.86 -9.94 -7.54
N GLN A 216 16.18 -9.21 -6.66
CA GLN A 216 16.00 -7.75 -6.72
C GLN A 216 15.23 -7.24 -7.95
N ARG A 217 14.58 -8.14 -8.70
CA ARG A 217 13.73 -7.76 -9.83
C ARG A 217 12.36 -7.33 -9.32
N LEU A 218 11.94 -6.16 -9.75
CA LEU A 218 10.61 -5.62 -9.47
C LEU A 218 9.63 -6.08 -10.56
N THR A 219 8.51 -6.67 -10.15
CA THR A 219 7.38 -7.03 -11.01
C THR A 219 6.11 -6.41 -10.43
N GLN A 220 5.15 -6.06 -11.29
CA GLN A 220 3.88 -5.48 -10.87
C GLN A 220 2.69 -6.09 -11.63
N CYS A 221 1.54 -6.18 -10.98
CA CYS A 221 0.32 -6.70 -11.57
C CYS A 221 -0.92 -6.06 -10.92
N ALA A 222 -2.00 -5.98 -11.69
CA ALA A 222 -3.33 -5.70 -11.15
C ALA A 222 -3.82 -6.96 -10.43
N VAL A 223 -4.37 -6.77 -9.24
CA VAL A 223 -4.83 -7.86 -8.39
C VAL A 223 -6.19 -7.52 -7.78
N SER A 224 -6.97 -8.55 -7.48
CA SER A 224 -8.11 -8.45 -6.59
C SER A 224 -7.68 -8.86 -5.19
N PHE A 225 -8.21 -8.20 -4.16
CA PHE A 225 -7.90 -8.54 -2.78
C PHE A 225 -9.16 -8.66 -1.93
N THR A 226 -9.05 -9.43 -0.85
CA THR A 226 -10.01 -9.51 0.24
C THR A 226 -9.24 -9.41 1.55
N LEU A 227 -9.47 -8.33 2.28
CA LEU A 227 -8.97 -8.11 3.63
C LEU A 227 -10.09 -8.40 4.61
N THR A 228 -9.87 -9.34 5.52
CA THR A 228 -10.76 -9.55 6.68
C THR A 228 -10.04 -9.15 7.95
N VAL A 229 -10.65 -8.30 8.77
CA VAL A 229 -10.13 -7.92 10.09
C VAL A 229 -11.14 -8.33 11.16
N TRP A 230 -10.65 -9.03 12.18
CA TRP A 230 -11.41 -9.43 13.35
C TRP A 230 -10.90 -8.68 14.58
N ASP A 231 -11.79 -7.93 15.21
CA ASP A 231 -11.54 -7.24 16.47
C ASP A 231 -12.27 -7.95 17.62
N TYR A 232 -11.47 -8.58 18.49
CA TYR A 232 -11.94 -9.23 19.73
C TYR A 232 -11.84 -8.30 20.94
N GLY A 233 -11.62 -6.99 20.74
CA GLY A 233 -11.41 -5.98 21.77
C GLY A 233 -9.98 -5.96 22.32
N CYS A 234 -9.53 -7.07 22.92
CA CYS A 234 -8.18 -7.16 23.49
C CYS A 234 -7.11 -7.57 22.47
N ASN A 235 -7.51 -8.27 21.41
CA ASN A 235 -6.62 -8.74 20.36
C ASN A 235 -7.32 -8.52 19.01
N LYS A 236 -6.53 -8.16 18.01
CA LYS A 236 -6.99 -7.99 16.64
C LYS A 236 -6.22 -8.94 15.73
N LYS A 237 -6.91 -9.48 14.73
CA LYS A 237 -6.33 -10.37 13.73
C LYS A 237 -6.77 -9.93 12.35
N PHE A 238 -5.99 -10.24 11.34
CA PHE A 238 -6.39 -10.04 9.96
C PHE A 238 -5.96 -11.20 9.07
N GLN A 239 -6.61 -11.31 7.93
CA GLN A 239 -6.20 -12.14 6.81
C GLN A 239 -6.32 -11.32 5.53
N MET A 240 -5.25 -11.32 4.74
CA MET A 240 -5.21 -10.74 3.40
C MET A 240 -5.12 -11.87 2.39
N ILE A 241 -6.09 -11.92 1.49
CA ILE A 241 -6.10 -12.82 0.34
C ILE A 241 -5.99 -11.97 -0.93
N ILE A 242 -5.01 -12.28 -1.77
CA ILE A 242 -4.72 -11.59 -3.03
C ILE A 242 -4.79 -12.61 -4.16
N CYS A 243 -5.55 -12.28 -5.19
CA CYS A 243 -5.78 -13.09 -6.38
C CYS A 243 -5.42 -12.31 -7.64
N SER A 244 -4.71 -12.95 -8.55
CA SER A 244 -4.31 -12.43 -9.85
C SER A 244 -4.33 -13.54 -10.90
N LEU A 245 -4.42 -13.14 -12.17
CA LEU A 245 -4.19 -14.04 -13.31
C LEU A 245 -2.73 -14.51 -13.36
N ASN A 246 -1.80 -13.70 -12.85
CA ASN A 246 -0.42 -14.11 -12.65
C ASN A 246 -0.26 -14.72 -11.25
N SER A 247 -0.06 -16.04 -11.20
CA SER A 247 0.05 -16.79 -9.94
C SER A 247 1.21 -16.37 -9.04
N GLU A 248 2.23 -15.66 -9.57
CA GLU A 248 3.30 -15.06 -8.78
C GLU A 248 2.79 -14.04 -7.74
N PHE A 249 1.66 -13.38 -8.05
CA PHE A 249 1.05 -12.35 -7.20
C PHE A 249 -0.04 -12.90 -6.27
N ASN A 250 -0.38 -14.19 -6.39
CA ASN A 250 -1.33 -14.82 -5.49
C ASN A 250 -0.70 -14.94 -4.10
N ASN A 251 -1.43 -14.48 -3.09
CA ASN A 251 -0.96 -14.52 -1.71
C ASN A 251 -2.13 -14.77 -0.77
N ASP A 252 -1.95 -15.67 0.18
CA ASP A 252 -2.82 -15.78 1.35
C ASP A 252 -1.92 -15.61 2.58
N SER A 253 -2.13 -14.54 3.34
CA SER A 253 -1.31 -14.28 4.53
C SER A 253 -1.50 -15.33 5.63
N GLY A 254 -2.54 -16.16 5.53
CA GLY A 254 -3.12 -16.86 6.67
C GLY A 254 -3.64 -15.86 7.71
N ILE A 255 -3.97 -16.36 8.90
CA ILE A 255 -4.42 -15.50 10.00
C ILE A 255 -3.21 -14.87 10.68
N VAL A 256 -3.03 -13.56 10.49
CA VAL A 256 -2.00 -12.75 11.13
C VAL A 256 -2.57 -12.13 12.40
N THR A 257 -1.89 -12.32 13.53
CA THR A 257 -2.24 -11.66 14.79
C THR A 257 -1.49 -10.34 14.87
N LEU A 258 -2.21 -9.24 15.15
CA LEU A 258 -1.58 -7.92 15.29
C LEU A 258 -0.73 -7.88 16.55
N THR A 259 0.55 -7.52 16.39
CA THR A 259 1.51 -7.33 17.48
C THR A 259 1.76 -5.86 17.79
N ALA A 260 1.49 -4.97 16.84
CA ALA A 260 1.62 -3.52 17.02
C ALA A 260 0.60 -2.76 16.14
N GLY A 261 0.42 -1.49 16.47
CA GLY A 261 -0.43 -0.56 15.73
C GLY A 261 -1.73 -0.18 16.44
N ASN A 262 -2.48 0.72 15.81
CA ASN A 262 -3.73 1.32 16.27
C ASN A 262 -4.90 1.04 15.30
N LEU A 263 -4.85 -0.08 14.56
CA LEU A 263 -5.87 -0.45 13.60
C LEU A 263 -7.24 -0.56 14.29
N GLU A 264 -8.24 0.16 13.80
CA GLU A 264 -9.58 0.24 14.40
C GLU A 264 -10.70 0.12 13.36
N ILE A 265 -11.81 -0.49 13.79
CA ILE A 265 -13.05 -0.57 13.02
C ILE A 265 -14.00 0.46 13.62
N GLU A 266 -14.26 1.54 12.88
CA GLU A 266 -15.17 2.61 13.32
C GLU A 266 -16.52 2.50 12.62
N ASN A 267 -17.62 2.50 13.37
CA ASN A 267 -18.97 2.51 12.80
C ASN A 267 -19.39 3.95 12.45
N CYS A 268 -19.72 4.18 11.18
CA CYS A 268 -20.12 5.51 10.69
C CYS A 268 -21.47 5.98 11.23
N ALA A 269 -22.33 5.07 11.69
CA ALA A 269 -23.63 5.41 12.29
C ALA A 269 -23.54 6.07 13.68
N LYS A 270 -22.39 5.99 14.37
CA LYS A 270 -22.20 6.55 15.74
C LYS A 270 -21.45 7.88 15.74
N THR A 271 -20.88 8.29 14.62
CA THR A 271 -20.08 9.51 14.48
C THR A 271 -20.92 10.65 13.88
N ASN A 272 -21.92 11.14 14.63
CA ASN A 272 -22.35 12.53 14.51
C ASN A 272 -21.25 13.45 15.09
N ARG A 273 -20.04 13.40 14.53
CA ARG A 273 -19.00 14.40 14.77
C ARG A 273 -18.89 15.22 13.50
N SER A 274 -19.06 16.53 13.68
CA SER A 274 -18.84 17.53 12.65
C SER A 274 -17.46 17.33 11.98
N PRO A 275 -17.34 17.59 10.67
CA PRO A 275 -16.16 17.27 9.86
C PRO A 275 -14.88 18.09 10.18
N GLU A 276 -14.81 18.77 11.32
CA GLU A 276 -13.72 19.71 11.64
C GLU A 276 -12.59 19.13 12.53
N ASN A 277 -12.68 17.88 13.00
CA ASN A 277 -11.72 17.34 13.98
C ASN A 277 -10.87 16.13 13.53
N LEU A 278 -10.81 15.81 12.22
CA LEU A 278 -10.05 14.65 11.71
C LEU A 278 -8.75 15.01 10.99
N SER A 279 -8.28 16.27 11.05
CA SER A 279 -7.06 16.73 10.37
C SER A 279 -5.87 16.98 11.29
N ALA A 280 -5.79 16.32 12.44
CA ALA A 280 -4.63 16.42 13.30
C ALA A 280 -4.38 15.09 13.99
N TYR A 281 -3.63 14.19 13.35
CA TYR A 281 -2.58 13.34 13.91
C TYR A 281 -1.86 12.60 12.78
#